data_AF-A0A4R2J2V7-F1
#
_entry.id   AF-A0A4R2J2V7-F1
#
_cell.length_a   1.000
_cell.length_b   1.000
_cell.length_c   1.000
_cell.angle_alpha   90.00
_cell.angle_beta   90.00
_cell.angle_gamma   90.00
#
_symmetry.space_group_name_H-M   'P 1'
#
loop_
_entity.id
_entity.type
_entity.pdbx_description
1 polymer ?
#
loop_
_entity_poly.entity_id
_entity_poly.type
_entity_poly.pdbx_seq_one_letter_code
_entity_poly.pdbx_strand_id
1 'polypeptide(L)' 'MTAVLPDSYTVRPPAKEDAEAVFALAAAYNTGVVGFADFTLDDMINALTEPSFEPSTDGWLVWRLELL' A
#
# COMPACT_ATOMS: atom_id res chain seq x y z
N MET A 1 -15.67 13.32 -4.04
CA MET A 1 -16.54 12.68 -3.02
C MET A 1 -15.61 11.89 -2.12
N THR A 2 -15.43 12.29 -0.87
CA THR A 2 -14.55 11.57 0.06
C THR A 2 -15.37 10.48 0.74
N ALA A 3 -15.02 9.22 0.51
CA ALA A 3 -15.66 8.12 1.23
C ALA A 3 -15.28 8.19 2.71
N VAL A 4 -16.26 8.08 3.61
CA VAL A 4 -16.00 7.95 5.05
C VAL A 4 -15.75 6.47 5.33
N LEU A 5 -14.59 6.15 5.89
CA LEU A 5 -14.28 4.79 6.31
C LEU A 5 -15.04 4.44 7.59
N PRO A 6 -15.38 3.15 7.82
CA PRO A 6 -15.88 2.71 9.11
C PRO A 6 -14.87 3.03 10.23
N ASP A 7 -15.36 3.28 11.45
CA ASP A 7 -14.52 3.67 12.60
C ASP A 7 -13.43 2.65 12.97
N SER A 8 -13.57 1.40 12.52
CA SER A 8 -12.57 0.35 12.69
C SER A 8 -11.40 0.43 11.70
N TYR A 9 -11.31 1.50 10.90
CA TYR A 9 -10.23 1.71 9.94
C TYR A 9 -9.59 3.09 10.10
N THR A 10 -8.29 3.14 9.83
CA THR A 10 -7.54 4.39 9.67
C THR A 10 -7.03 4.50 8.25
N VAL A 11 -6.80 5.73 7.79
CA VAL A 11 -6.23 6.02 6.49
C VAL A 11 -5.18 7.11 6.58
N ARG A 12 -4.06 6.92 5.87
CA ARG A 12 -3.03 7.93 5.69
C ARG A 12 -2.32 7.79 4.34
N PRO A 13 -1.66 8.84 3.83
CA PRO A 13 -0.70 8.71 2.74
C PRO A 13 0.38 7.66 3.04
N PRO A 14 0.90 6.95 2.01
CA PRO A 14 2.08 6.12 2.16
C PRO A 14 3.33 6.97 2.34
N ALA A 15 4.33 6.40 3.00
CA ALA A 15 5.70 6.90 3.06
C ALA A 15 6.65 5.84 2.48
N LYS A 16 7.89 6.23 2.16
CA LYS A 16 8.89 5.29 1.62
C LYS A 16 9.18 4.12 2.56
N GLU A 17 9.05 4.33 3.87
CA GLU A 17 9.23 3.31 4.90
C GLU A 17 8.15 2.22 4.85
N ASP A 18 7.03 2.47 4.17
CA ASP A 18 5.95 1.49 4.02
C ASP A 18 6.19 0.46 2.91
N ALA A 19 7.29 0.59 2.15
CA ALA A 19 7.55 -0.23 0.97
C ALA A 19 7.45 -1.74 1.26
N GLU A 20 7.98 -2.21 2.39
CA GLU A 20 7.91 -3.62 2.79
C GLU A 20 6.47 -4.09 3.02
N ALA A 21 5.65 -3.28 3.71
CA ALA A 21 4.27 -3.62 4.01
C ALA A 21 3.41 -3.64 2.73
N VAL A 22 3.59 -2.66 1.84
CA VAL A 22 2.88 -2.59 0.56
C VAL A 22 3.31 -3.73 -0.36
N PHE A 23 4.61 -4.01 -0.43
CA PHE A 23 5.14 -5.16 -1.19
C PHE A 23 4.56 -6.48 -0.67
N ALA A 24 4.55 -6.71 0.64
CA ALA A 24 4.02 -7.94 1.22
C ALA A 24 2.54 -8.16 0.86
N LEU A 25 1.71 -7.09 0.94
CA LEU A 25 0.30 -7.14 0.56
C LEU A 25 0.13 -7.52 -0.92
N ALA A 26 0.84 -6.83 -1.81
CA ALA A 26 0.68 -7.03 -3.25
C ALA A 26 1.30 -8.35 -3.71
N ALA A 27 2.44 -8.78 -3.16
CA ALA A 27 3.05 -10.08 -3.43
C ALA A 27 2.12 -11.24 -3.01
N ALA A 28 1.44 -11.12 -1.86
CA ALA A 28 0.47 -12.12 -1.42
C ALA A 28 -0.73 -12.20 -2.38
N TYR A 29 -1.25 -11.04 -2.81
CA TYR A 29 -2.35 -10.99 -3.78
C TYR A 29 -1.95 -11.56 -5.14
N ASN A 30 -0.82 -11.13 -5.70
CA ASN A 30 -0.34 -11.54 -7.01
C ASN A 30 0.01 -13.03 -7.03
N THR A 31 0.63 -13.56 -5.96
CA THR A 31 0.85 -15.01 -5.83
C THR A 31 -0.46 -15.78 -5.84
N GLY A 32 -1.50 -15.28 -5.18
CA GLY A 32 -2.82 -15.91 -5.17
C GLY A 32 -3.56 -15.86 -6.51
N VAL A 33 -3.32 -14.84 -7.33
CA VAL A 33 -4.05 -14.62 -8.60
C VAL A 33 -3.29 -15.15 -9.81
N VAL A 34 -1.97 -14.91 -9.90
CA VAL A 34 -1.13 -15.23 -11.07
C VAL A 34 -0.03 -16.26 -10.77
N GLY A 35 0.12 -16.70 -9.52
CA GLY A 35 1.01 -17.80 -9.12
C GLY A 35 2.43 -17.39 -8.73
N PHE A 36 2.78 -16.10 -8.80
CA PHE A 36 4.07 -15.55 -8.38
C PHE A 36 3.94 -14.07 -8.02
N ALA A 37 4.94 -13.52 -7.31
CA ALA A 37 5.07 -12.06 -7.15
C ALA A 37 5.62 -11.47 -8.45
N ASP A 38 4.80 -10.70 -9.16
CA ASP A 38 5.09 -10.11 -10.47
C ASP A 38 5.90 -8.81 -10.42
N PHE A 39 6.27 -8.35 -9.22
CA PHE A 39 7.23 -7.27 -8.98
C PHE A 39 8.02 -7.53 -7.68
N THR A 40 9.09 -6.76 -7.46
CA THR A 40 10.01 -6.93 -6.33
C THR A 40 9.88 -5.83 -5.27
N LEU A 41 10.54 -6.00 -4.11
CA LEU A 41 10.63 -4.92 -3.12
C LEU A 41 11.32 -3.66 -3.68
N ASP A 42 12.36 -3.83 -4.49
CA ASP A 42 13.05 -2.71 -5.14
C ASP A 42 12.12 -1.95 -6.09
N ASP A 43 11.26 -2.66 -6.82
CA ASP A 43 10.23 -2.03 -7.67
C ASP A 43 9.22 -1.22 -6.83
N MET A 44 8.85 -1.67 -5.63
CA MET A 44 7.99 -0.89 -4.72
C MET A 44 8.68 0.36 -4.22
N ILE A 45 9.95 0.25 -3.81
CA ILE A 45 10.74 1.40 -3.35
C ILE A 45 10.84 2.42 -4.48
N ASN A 46 11.12 1.96 -5.69
CA ASN A 46 11.14 2.83 -6.87
C ASN A 46 9.78 3.50 -7.07
N ALA A 47 8.67 2.75 -7.06
CA ALA A 47 7.33 3.31 -7.25
C ALA A 47 6.96 4.37 -6.19
N LEU A 48 7.30 4.17 -4.92
CA LEU A 48 7.02 5.13 -3.84
C LEU A 48 7.97 6.34 -3.85
N THR A 49 9.07 6.28 -4.59
CA THR A 49 10.06 7.37 -4.71
C THR A 49 10.13 7.99 -6.11
N GLU A 50 9.30 7.53 -7.04
CA GLU A 50 9.14 8.12 -8.36
C GLU A 50 8.82 9.62 -8.23
N PRO A 51 9.55 10.52 -8.92
CA PRO A 51 9.32 11.96 -8.81
C PRO A 51 7.91 12.41 -9.22
N SER A 52 7.20 11.59 -9.98
CA SER A 52 5.83 11.85 -10.42
C SER A 52 4.76 11.35 -9.43
N PHE A 53 5.14 10.57 -8.42
CA PHE A 53 4.22 10.08 -7.39
C PHE A 53 4.09 11.11 -6.27
N GLU A 54 2.87 11.58 -6.04
CA GLU A 54 2.53 12.49 -4.95
C GLU A 54 1.76 11.72 -3.86
N PRO A 55 2.39 11.37 -2.72
CA PRO A 55 1.74 10.56 -1.69
C PRO A 55 0.43 11.13 -1.16
N SER A 56 0.29 12.46 -1.16
CA SER A 56 -0.94 13.11 -0.67
C SER A 56 -2.15 12.94 -1.59
N THR A 57 -1.95 12.57 -2.86
CA THR A 57 -3.02 12.44 -3.86
C THR A 57 -3.08 11.09 -4.57
N ASP A 58 -1.98 10.34 -4.59
CA ASP A 58 -1.83 9.18 -5.47
C ASP A 58 -1.91 7.85 -4.72
N GLY A 59 -1.88 7.88 -3.37
CA GLY A 59 -1.90 6.67 -2.56
C GLY A 59 -2.55 6.84 -1.19
N TRP A 60 -3.18 5.78 -0.71
CA TRP A 60 -3.78 5.70 0.63
C TRP A 60 -3.51 4.32 1.24
N LEU A 61 -2.87 4.30 2.41
CA LEU A 61 -2.76 3.10 3.23
C LEU A 61 -3.94 3.03 4.18
N VAL A 62 -4.71 1.95 4.08
CA VAL A 62 -5.88 1.70 4.92
C VAL A 62 -5.57 0.53 5.84
N TRP A 63 -5.62 0.79 7.15
CA TRP A 63 -5.37 -0.21 8.17
C TRP A 63 -6.65 -0.48 8.94
N ARG A 64 -6.91 -1.75 9.24
CA ARG A 64 -7.93 -2.10 10.22
C ARG A 64 -7.33 -1.88 11.61
N LEU A 65 -8.04 -1.17 12.47
CA LEU A 65 -7.75 -1.12 13.90
C LEU A 65 -7.99 -2.52 14.47
N GLU A 66 -6.94 -3.17 14.94
CA GLU A 66 -7.10 -4.37 15.76
C GLU A 66 -7.51 -3.94 17.17
N LEU A 67 -8.67 -4.43 17.62
CA LEU A 67 -9.07 -4.30 19.01
C LEU A 67 -8.20 -5.27 19.82
N LEU A 68 -7.44 -4.73 20.78
CA LEU A 68 -6.68 -5.49 21.77
C LEU A 68 -7.56 -6.49 22.52
#